data_AF-A0A2E5VRC9-F1
#
_entry.id   AF-A0A2E5VRC9-F1
#
_cell.length_a   1.000
_cell.length_b   1.000
_cell.length_c   1.000
_cell.angle_alpha   90.00
_cell.angle_beta   90.00
_cell.angle_gamma   90.00
#
_symmetry.space_group_name_H-M   'P 1'
#
loop_
_entity.id
_entity.type
_entity.pdbx_description
1 polymer ?
#
loop_
_entity_poly.entity_id
_entity_poly.type
_entity_poly.pdbx_seq_one_letter_code
_entity_poly.pdbx_strand_id
1 'polypeptide(L)'
;MDRFRREMKGNKLYVALGASQVRKRLRKVGLGVRKVESAGKDRALIIHTATGDHLRELSAIFEDVLEPLETAESRKHSLSTGLRKRT
;
A
#
# COMPACT_ATOMS: atom_id res chain seq x y z
N MET A 1 -13.84 -13.41 18.49
CA MET A 1 -13.23 -14.29 17.46
C MET A 1 -11.94 -13.62 17.00
N ASP A 2 -10.92 -13.69 17.85
CA ASP A 2 -9.61 -13.09 17.61
C ASP A 2 -8.84 -13.96 16.64
N ARG A 3 -8.86 -13.56 15.36
CA ARG A 3 -8.01 -14.16 14.33
C ARG A 3 -6.58 -13.81 14.68
N PHE A 4 -5.85 -14.77 15.25
CA PHE A 4 -4.41 -14.76 15.46
C PHE A 4 -3.71 -14.02 14.32
N ARG A 5 -3.30 -12.78 14.60
CA ARG A 5 -2.52 -11.91 13.73
C ARG A 5 -1.13 -12.52 13.64
N ARG A 6 -1.00 -13.55 12.81
CA ARG A 6 0.29 -14.12 12.44
C ARG A 6 1.02 -13.01 11.70
N GLU A 7 1.87 -12.26 12.40
CA GLU A 7 2.76 -11.29 11.80
C GLU A 7 3.65 -12.04 10.83
N MET A 8 3.23 -12.08 9.56
CA MET A 8 4.05 -12.68 8.53
C MET A 8 5.26 -11.77 8.36
N LYS A 9 6.43 -12.29 8.77
CA LYS A 9 7.72 -11.68 8.48
C LYS A 9 7.84 -11.54 6.95
N GLY A 10 7.90 -10.29 6.49
CA GLY A 10 7.91 -9.92 5.08
C GLY A 10 7.88 -8.40 4.94
N ASN A 11 8.39 -7.91 3.83
CA ASN A 11 8.35 -6.50 3.49
C ASN A 11 6.92 -6.10 3.12
N LYS A 12 6.56 -4.86 3.46
CA LYS A 12 5.21 -4.31 3.33
C LYS A 12 5.21 -3.26 2.24
N LEU A 13 4.33 -3.41 1.27
CA LEU A 13 4.11 -2.45 0.20
C LEU A 13 2.63 -2.02 0.21
N TYR A 14 2.39 -0.72 0.34
CA TYR A 14 1.06 -0.13 0.32
C TYR A 14 0.74 0.37 -1.08
N VAL A 15 -0.47 0.07 -1.55
CA VAL A 15 -0.94 0.48 -2.89
C VAL A 15 -2.34 1.06 -2.80
N ALA A 16 -2.59 2.11 -3.60
CA ALA A 16 -3.88 2.78 -3.73
C ALA A 16 -4.85 1.99 -4.64
N LEU A 17 -4.96 0.69 -4.41
CA LEU A 17 -5.92 -0.20 -5.08
C LEU A 17 -6.58 -1.12 -4.07
N GLY A 18 -7.83 -1.50 -4.37
CA GLY A 18 -8.51 -2.53 -3.59
C GLY A 18 -7.81 -3.89 -3.70
N ALA A 19 -7.81 -4.66 -2.61
CA ALA A 19 -7.12 -5.96 -2.54
C ALA A 19 -7.55 -6.94 -3.66
N SER A 20 -8.78 -6.83 -4.17
CA SER A 20 -9.25 -7.63 -5.31
C SER A 20 -8.55 -7.26 -6.63
N GLN A 21 -8.37 -5.96 -6.90
CA GLN A 21 -7.68 -5.47 -8.08
C GLN A 21 -6.19 -5.84 -8.03
N VAL A 22 -5.57 -5.71 -6.86
CA VAL A 22 -4.19 -6.13 -6.61
C VAL A 22 -3.99 -7.62 -6.91
N ARG A 23 -4.87 -8.48 -6.39
CA ARG A 23 -4.83 -9.93 -6.70
C ARG A 23 -5.00 -10.21 -8.20
N LYS A 24 -5.83 -9.44 -8.90
CA LYS A 24 -6.02 -9.59 -10.36
C LYS A 24 -4.75 -9.24 -11.13
N ARG A 25 -4.05 -8.16 -10.76
CA ARG A 25 -2.75 -7.77 -11.35
C ARG A 25 -1.66 -8.80 -11.05
N LEU A 26 -1.67 -9.39 -9.86
CA LEU A 26 -0.69 -10.41 -9.45
C LEU A 26 -0.97 -11.83 -9.97
N ARG A 27 -2.10 -12.09 -10.64
CA ARG A 27 -2.57 -13.46 -10.97
C ARG A 27 -1.57 -14.31 -11.77
N LYS A 28 -0.64 -13.69 -12.50
CA LYS A 28 0.38 -14.39 -13.30
C LYS A 28 1.82 -14.10 -12.85
N VAL A 29 1.99 -13.47 -11.69
CA VAL A 29 3.23 -12.83 -11.29
C VAL A 29 3.76 -13.56 -10.06
N GLY A 30 4.82 -14.35 -10.25
CA GLY A 30 5.44 -15.19 -9.21
C GLY A 30 6.53 -14.49 -8.39
N LEU A 31 6.39 -13.19 -8.10
CA LEU A 31 7.47 -12.35 -7.56
C LEU A 31 7.66 -12.45 -6.04
N GLY A 32 7.35 -13.59 -5.42
CA GLY A 32 7.53 -13.74 -3.96
C GLY A 32 6.53 -12.95 -3.12
N VAL A 33 5.32 -12.67 -3.64
CA VAL A 33 4.21 -12.15 -2.84
C VAL A 33 3.68 -13.28 -1.95
N ARG A 34 3.68 -13.06 -0.63
CA ARG A 34 3.14 -14.01 0.35
C ARG A 34 1.66 -13.79 0.61
N LYS A 35 1.24 -12.54 0.71
CA LYS A 35 -0.13 -12.19 1.11
C LYS A 35 -0.52 -10.82 0.59
N VAL A 36 -1.81 -10.67 0.29
CA VAL A 36 -2.43 -9.37 0.02
C VAL A 36 -3.57 -9.18 1.01
N GLU A 37 -3.49 -8.13 1.82
CA GLU A 37 -4.50 -7.74 2.79
C GLU A 37 -5.18 -6.44 2.36
N SER A 38 -6.43 -6.25 2.79
CA SER A 38 -7.12 -4.97 2.61
C SER A 38 -6.66 -4.00 3.70
N ALA A 39 -6.21 -2.81 3.30
CA ALA A 39 -5.73 -1.76 4.21
C ALA A 39 -6.75 -0.61 4.39
N GLY A 40 -7.94 -0.73 3.81
CA GLY A 40 -9.00 0.28 3.88
C GLY A 40 -9.78 0.39 2.58
N LYS A 41 -10.57 1.44 2.43
CA LYS A 41 -11.25 1.75 1.18
C LYS A 41 -10.20 2.04 0.10
N ASP A 42 -10.27 1.29 -1.00
CA ASP A 42 -9.40 1.41 -2.17
C ASP A 42 -7.89 1.33 -1.85
N ARG A 43 -7.54 0.61 -0.77
CA ARG A 43 -6.17 0.43 -0.33
C ARG A 43 -5.87 -1.01 0.01
N ALA A 44 -4.68 -1.46 -0.36
CA ALA A 44 -4.21 -2.80 -0.07
C ALA A 44 -2.78 -2.79 0.46
N LEU A 45 -2.49 -3.78 1.29
CA LEU A 45 -1.19 -4.09 1.82
C LEU A 45 -0.70 -5.39 1.18
N ILE A 46 0.42 -5.31 0.48
CA ILE A 46 1.10 -6.47 -0.08
C ILE A 46 2.25 -6.83 0.87
N ILE A 47 2.23 -8.06 1.38
CA ILE A 47 3.31 -8.66 2.14
C ILE A 47 4.11 -9.54 1.19
N HIS A 48 5.38 -9.22 0.97
CA HIS A 48 6.25 -9.92 0.03
C HIS A 48 7.63 -10.20 0.63
N THR A 49 8.32 -11.17 0.03
CA THR A 49 9.74 -11.45 0.28
C THR A 49 10.60 -11.21 -0.98
N ALA A 50 10.03 -10.52 -1.97
CA ALA A 50 10.73 -10.13 -3.20
C ALA A 50 11.98 -9.30 -2.87
N THR A 51 13.10 -9.61 -3.53
CA THR A 51 14.37 -8.90 -3.46
C THR A 51 14.96 -8.77 -4.87
N GLY A 52 15.91 -7.83 -5.06
CA GLY A 52 16.58 -7.63 -6.36
C GLY A 52 15.61 -7.35 -7.50
N ASP A 53 15.76 -8.07 -8.60
CA ASP A 53 14.93 -7.88 -9.81
C ASP A 53 13.45 -8.17 -9.57
N HIS A 54 13.13 -9.17 -8.73
CA HIS A 54 11.73 -9.45 -8.41
C HIS A 54 11.05 -8.29 -7.66
N LEU A 55 11.80 -7.58 -6.82
CA LEU A 55 11.29 -6.38 -6.16
C LEU A 55 11.05 -5.27 -7.18
N ARG A 56 11.99 -5.09 -8.11
CA ARG A 56 11.88 -4.08 -9.17
C ARG A 56 10.67 -4.32 -10.05
N GLU A 57 10.45 -5.55 -10.49
CA GLU A 57 9.27 -5.94 -11.26
C GLU A 57 7.98 -5.77 -10.46
N LEU A 58 7.98 -6.13 -9.18
CA LEU A 58 6.82 -5.99 -8.31
C LEU A 58 6.44 -4.52 -8.14
N SER A 59 7.42 -3.66 -7.90
CA SER A 59 7.23 -2.21 -7.82
C SER A 59 6.76 -1.63 -9.16
N ALA A 60 7.30 -2.09 -10.30
CA ALA A 60 6.91 -1.61 -11.63
C ALA A 60 5.43 -1.91 -11.96
N ILE A 61 4.90 -3.07 -11.53
CA ILE A 61 3.48 -3.42 -11.74
C ILE A 61 2.51 -2.46 -11.05
N PHE A 62 2.96 -1.84 -9.97
CA PHE A 62 2.17 -0.93 -9.15
C PHE A 62 2.66 0.52 -9.22
N GLU A 63 3.63 0.85 -10.07
CA GLU A 63 4.24 2.18 -10.14
C GLU A 63 3.18 3.28 -10.35
N ASP A 64 2.11 2.97 -11.08
CA ASP A 64 0.97 3.85 -11.33
C ASP A 64 0.11 4.14 -10.08
N VAL A 65 0.22 3.33 -9.03
CA VAL A 65 -0.65 3.33 -7.84
C VAL A 65 0.11 3.13 -6.53
N LEU A 66 1.45 3.24 -6.55
CA LEU A 66 2.25 3.24 -5.35
C LEU A 66 1.85 4.47 -4.54
N GLU A 67 1.34 4.26 -3.32
CA GLU A 67 1.28 5.38 -2.40
C GLU A 67 2.73 5.72 -2.06
N PRO A 68 3.19 6.96 -2.29
CA PRO A 68 4.44 7.38 -1.70
C PRO A 68 4.31 7.09 -0.21
N LEU A 69 5.39 6.61 0.40
CA LEU A 69 5.55 6.64 1.85
C LEU A 69 5.59 8.12 2.26
N GLU A 70 4.48 8.83 2.11
CA GLU A 70 4.19 10.02 2.88
C GLU A 70 4.06 9.49 4.30
N THR A 71 5.22 9.36 4.94
CA THR A 71 5.37 9.55 6.38
C THR A 71 4.32 10.55 6.80
N ALA A 72 3.55 10.20 7.82
CA ALA A 72 2.32 10.84 8.27
C ALA A 72 2.44 12.33 8.69
N GLU A 73 3.47 13.04 8.24
CA GLU A 73 3.79 14.43 8.53
C GLU A 73 3.21 15.41 7.51
N SER A 74 2.97 15.01 6.24
CA SER A 74 2.51 15.98 5.22
C SER A 74 1.03 16.36 5.31
N ARG A 75 0.19 15.57 6.01
CA ARG A 75 -1.23 15.90 6.24
C ARG A 75 -1.47 17.03 7.25
N LYS A 76 -0.44 17.49 7.97
CA LYS A 76 -0.59 18.61 8.91
C LYS A 76 -0.44 19.99 8.26
N HIS A 77 0.04 20.10 7.02
CA HIS A 77 0.35 21.41 6.42
C HIS A 77 -0.81 22.06 5.64
N SER A 78 -1.95 21.39 5.45
CA SER A 78 -3.07 21.95 4.67
C SER A 78 -4.22 22.53 5.51
N LEU A 79 -4.11 22.58 6.85
CA LEU A 79 -5.17 23.12 7.72
C LEU A 79 -4.93 24.57 8.19
N SER A 80 -3.89 25.27 7.73
CA SER A 80 -3.53 26.60 8.26
C SER A 80 -4.02 27.83 7.46
N THR A 81 -4.68 27.69 6.32
CA THR A 81 -5.12 28.86 5.53
C THR A 81 -6.61 28.82 5.25
N GLY A 82 -7.42 29.14 6.26
CA GLY A 82 -8.87 29.14 6.11
C GLY A 82 -9.68 29.94 7.12
N LEU A 83 -9.10 30.76 8.00
CA LEU A 83 -9.90 31.69 8.81
C LEU A 83 -9.98 33.05 8.10
N ARG A 84 -10.83 33.10 7.06
CA ARG A 84 -11.28 34.34 6.45
C ARG A 84 -12.13 35.13 7.45
N LYS A 85 -11.81 36.42 7.53
CA LYS A 85 -12.49 37.49 8.26
C LYS A 85 -14.02 37.35 8.24
N ARG A 86 -14.67 37.56 9.38
CA ARG A 86 -16.00 38.16 9.44
C ARG A 86 -15.92 39.41 10.32
N THR A 87 -16.23 40.50 9.63
CA THR A 87 -16.77 41.79 10.10
C THR A 87 -17.57 41.70 11.38
#